data_AF-A0A8T0RP62-F1
#
_entry.id   AF-A0A8T0RP62-F1
#
_cell.length_a   1.000
_cell.length_b   1.000
_cell.length_c   1.000
_cell.angle_alpha   90.00
_cell.angle_beta   90.00
_cell.angle_gamma   90.00
#
_symmetry.space_group_name_H-M   'P 1'
#
loop_
_entity.id
_entity.type
_entity.pdbx_description
1 polymer ?
#
loop_
_entity_poly.entity_id
_entity_poly.type
_entity_poly.pdbx_seq_one_letter_code
_entity_poly.pdbx_strand_id
1 'polypeptide(L)'
;MAMEDVAGASSSSSMAAAASDPSHGWQTVSYPKRNRKHQPQPPRAAAPDLALQANGKAGVFDAVEKRSQERHRALQQQLAARAADLDDARIAAAAGYSDDEDSDEAAAPRQEGEPKKPKKPKVKKPKVTVTEAAALIDAENLAAHLIDISGSYENQQDIQLMRFADYFGRAFVTVSAAQFPWAKMFKESPVSKMVDIPLCHIPEPVIKTAGDWISQRSSGALGDFVLWCIDSIMSELSGPAAGTKGSKKVVQQSPRAQVAIFVVLAMTLRRKPEVLINIMPKIMGNNKYLGQEKLPIIVWVIAQASQGDLVTGMFCWAHSLFPTLCAKSSGNPQARDFALQLLERILSVPKARSILLNGAVRKGERLVPPASFDLFMRATFPVSSARVKATERFEAAYPTVKELALAGPPGSKTVKQASQQLLPLCAKAIQENNAELTREAVDVFIWCLTQNTESYKQWVSKSILKILKPVLLS
;
A
#
# COMPACT_ATOMS: atom_id res chain seq x y z
N MET A 1 -54.41 3.53 -74.32
CA MET A 1 -55.42 4.07 -73.38
C MET A 1 -54.73 4.13 -72.02
N ALA A 2 -54.19 5.29 -71.66
CA ALA A 2 -54.82 6.33 -70.82
C ALA A 2 -54.85 5.86 -69.34
N MET A 3 -53.90 6.34 -68.52
CA MET A 3 -53.98 7.54 -67.66
C MET A 3 -54.67 7.26 -66.32
N GLU A 4 -53.87 7.43 -65.26
CA GLU A 4 -54.14 8.18 -64.02
C GLU A 4 -55.47 8.02 -63.25
N ASP A 5 -55.26 7.73 -61.96
CA ASP A 5 -55.75 8.46 -60.79
C ASP A 5 -57.20 8.37 -60.30
N VAL A 6 -57.27 8.69 -59.01
CA VAL A 6 -58.27 9.49 -58.28
C VAL A 6 -58.97 8.68 -57.19
N ALA A 7 -59.21 9.18 -55.97
CA ALA A 7 -58.71 10.27 -55.13
C ALA A 7 -59.59 10.25 -53.86
N GLY A 8 -59.16 11.02 -52.85
CA GLY A 8 -60.00 11.50 -51.75
C GLY A 8 -59.12 11.93 -50.58
N ALA A 9 -58.31 13.00 -50.75
CA ALA A 9 -58.58 14.39 -50.34
C ALA A 9 -58.29 14.62 -48.83
N SER A 10 -57.22 15.34 -48.43
CA SER A 10 -56.96 16.80 -48.50
C SER A 10 -57.91 17.60 -47.58
N SER A 11 -57.54 18.60 -46.75
CA SER A 11 -56.33 19.33 -46.35
C SER A 11 -56.77 20.21 -45.14
N SER A 12 -55.92 20.66 -44.19
CA SER A 12 -55.18 21.93 -44.32
C SER A 12 -54.23 22.22 -43.13
N SER A 13 -53.17 22.94 -43.48
CA SER A 13 -52.00 23.45 -42.73
C SER A 13 -52.30 24.72 -41.89
N SER A 14 -51.49 25.23 -40.94
CA SER A 14 -50.08 25.67 -41.06
C SER A 14 -49.52 26.32 -39.76
N MET A 15 -48.20 26.11 -39.52
CA MET A 15 -47.08 26.91 -38.91
C MET A 15 -47.37 28.02 -37.84
N ALA A 16 -46.53 28.36 -36.85
CA ALA A 16 -45.06 28.35 -36.74
C ALA A 16 -44.54 28.58 -35.28
N ALA A 17 -43.29 28.12 -35.07
CA ALA A 17 -42.16 28.75 -34.35
C ALA A 17 -42.05 28.87 -32.80
N ALA A 18 -40.84 28.47 -32.37
CA ALA A 18 -39.96 28.99 -31.30
C ALA A 18 -40.25 28.65 -29.83
N ALA A 19 -39.38 27.85 -29.20
CA ALA A 19 -38.25 28.33 -28.40
C ALA A 19 -37.68 27.22 -27.50
N SER A 20 -36.36 27.18 -27.44
CA SER A 20 -35.49 26.36 -26.60
C SER A 20 -35.66 26.65 -25.10
N ASP A 21 -35.61 25.62 -24.24
CA ASP A 21 -35.42 25.79 -22.79
C ASP A 21 -34.28 24.90 -22.26
N PRO A 22 -33.25 25.47 -21.59
CA PRO A 22 -32.09 24.75 -21.06
C PRO A 22 -32.07 24.59 -19.53
N SER A 23 -31.31 23.58 -19.08
CA SER A 23 -30.50 23.53 -17.85
C SER A 23 -31.13 23.92 -16.49
N HIS A 24 -31.27 22.91 -15.60
CA HIS A 24 -31.50 23.10 -14.17
C HIS A 24 -30.22 23.56 -13.45
N GLY A 25 -30.18 24.83 -13.06
CA GLY A 25 -29.19 25.40 -12.12
C GLY A 25 -29.76 25.52 -10.71
N TRP A 26 -28.99 25.13 -9.70
CA TRP A 26 -29.35 25.32 -8.29
C TRP A 26 -29.34 26.82 -7.92
N GLN A 27 -30.43 27.31 -7.32
CA GLN A 27 -30.60 28.69 -6.88
C GLN A 27 -30.36 28.85 -5.37
N THR A 28 -29.49 29.79 -5.02
CA THR A 28 -29.16 30.19 -3.64
C THR A 28 -30.26 31.08 -3.06
N VAL A 29 -30.83 30.71 -1.90
CA VAL A 29 -31.84 31.52 -1.18
C VAL A 29 -31.18 32.25 -0.02
N SER A 30 -31.17 33.59 -0.06
CA SER A 30 -30.75 34.46 1.04
C SER A 30 -31.96 35.03 1.77
N TYR A 31 -31.99 34.95 3.11
CA TYR A 31 -33.04 35.57 3.93
C TYR A 31 -32.61 36.94 4.50
N PRO A 32 -33.50 37.95 4.51
CA PRO A 32 -33.22 39.23 5.16
C PRO A 32 -33.47 39.19 6.67
N LYS A 33 -32.58 39.86 7.44
CA LYS A 33 -32.66 40.07 8.89
C LYS A 33 -33.84 40.97 9.28
N ARG A 34 -34.56 40.64 10.36
CA ARG A 34 -35.45 41.58 11.07
C ARG A 34 -35.41 41.39 12.59
N ASN A 35 -35.11 42.48 13.30
CA ASN A 35 -35.11 42.64 14.76
C ASN A 35 -36.54 42.74 15.32
N ARG A 36 -36.85 42.11 16.47
CA ARG A 36 -37.81 42.65 17.46
C ARG A 36 -37.64 42.03 18.87
N LYS A 37 -37.75 42.90 19.89
CA LYS A 37 -37.58 42.70 21.35
C LYS A 37 -38.71 41.90 22.03
N HIS A 38 -38.35 41.31 23.19
CA HIS A 38 -39.06 40.51 24.21
C HIS A 38 -40.41 41.03 24.76
N GLN A 39 -41.30 40.11 25.22
CA GLN A 39 -41.68 39.83 26.64
C GLN A 39 -42.76 38.67 26.76
N PRO A 40 -43.19 38.13 27.96
CA PRO A 40 -42.87 36.74 28.39
C PRO A 40 -44.02 35.77 28.86
N GLN A 41 -43.71 34.45 28.82
CA GLN A 41 -44.13 33.26 29.67
C GLN A 41 -45.62 32.82 29.80
N PRO A 42 -46.00 31.57 30.25
CA PRO A 42 -45.25 30.49 30.97
C PRO A 42 -45.54 29.03 30.40
N PRO A 43 -45.31 27.85 31.07
CA PRO A 43 -44.41 26.81 30.55
C PRO A 43 -44.94 25.35 30.43
N ARG A 44 -44.06 24.49 29.85
CA ARG A 44 -43.97 22.99 29.85
C ARG A 44 -44.78 22.22 28.79
N ALA A 45 -44.26 21.19 28.11
CA ALA A 45 -43.14 20.29 28.41
C ALA A 45 -42.52 19.64 27.14
N ALA A 46 -41.19 19.46 27.10
CA ALA A 46 -40.49 18.27 26.55
C ALA A 46 -38.95 18.40 26.68
N ALA A 47 -38.33 17.31 27.17
CA ALA A 47 -36.95 16.83 27.05
C ALA A 47 -35.74 17.79 27.28
N PRO A 48 -34.91 17.56 28.33
CA PRO A 48 -33.70 18.33 28.54
C PRO A 48 -32.55 17.88 27.61
N ASP A 49 -32.12 18.83 26.81
CA ASP A 49 -30.79 18.95 26.21
C ASP A 49 -29.73 18.98 27.33
N LEU A 50 -28.86 17.98 27.39
CA LEU A 50 -27.70 17.99 28.29
C LEU A 50 -26.53 18.67 27.58
N ALA A 51 -26.65 20.01 27.53
CA ALA A 51 -25.50 20.88 27.51
C ALA A 51 -24.68 20.62 28.79
N LEU A 52 -23.50 20.01 28.64
CA LEU A 52 -22.50 19.96 29.71
C LEU A 52 -21.90 21.35 29.89
N GLN A 53 -22.57 22.15 30.72
CA GLN A 53 -21.96 23.27 31.41
C GLN A 53 -20.80 22.77 32.26
N ALA A 54 -19.68 23.47 32.11
CA ALA A 54 -18.54 23.39 32.99
C ALA A 54 -18.95 23.72 34.43
N ASN A 55 -19.02 22.70 35.29
CA ASN A 55 -18.52 22.83 36.66
C ASN A 55 -18.14 21.46 37.24
N GLY A 56 -17.07 21.47 38.04
CA GLY A 56 -16.20 20.33 38.33
C GLY A 56 -16.87 19.02 38.80
N LYS A 57 -16.62 17.95 38.04
CA LYS A 57 -16.36 16.60 38.58
C LYS A 57 -15.27 15.96 37.69
N ALA A 58 -14.18 15.55 38.33
CA ALA A 58 -13.06 14.86 37.67
C ALA A 58 -13.59 13.67 36.87
N GLY A 59 -13.21 13.59 35.58
CA GLY A 59 -13.62 12.49 34.72
C GLY A 59 -13.00 11.18 35.23
N VAL A 60 -13.75 10.09 35.17
CA VAL A 60 -13.26 8.74 35.50
C VAL A 60 -11.99 8.39 34.71
N PHE A 61 -11.82 8.99 33.53
CA PHE A 61 -10.62 8.87 32.68
C PHE A 61 -9.44 9.71 33.14
N ASP A 62 -9.64 10.81 33.87
CA ASP A 62 -8.54 11.66 34.38
C ASP A 62 -7.72 10.93 35.44
N ALA A 63 -8.38 10.11 36.26
CA ALA A 63 -7.71 9.30 37.28
C ALA A 63 -6.83 8.20 36.66
N VAL A 64 -7.31 7.58 35.58
CA VAL A 64 -6.56 6.53 34.84
C VAL A 64 -5.39 7.16 34.07
N GLU A 65 -5.62 8.28 33.40
CA GLU A 65 -4.60 9.04 32.68
C GLU A 65 -3.51 9.55 33.65
N LYS A 66 -3.91 10.07 34.82
CA LYS A 66 -2.98 10.52 35.86
C LYS A 66 -2.16 9.36 36.45
N ARG A 67 -2.79 8.21 36.73
CA ARG A 67 -2.07 7.02 37.24
C ARG A 67 -1.16 6.38 36.19
N SER A 68 -1.48 6.53 34.90
CA SER A 68 -0.60 6.15 33.79
C SER A 68 0.62 7.08 33.71
N GLN A 69 0.39 8.40 33.75
CA GLN A 69 1.44 9.41 33.73
C GLN A 69 2.37 9.35 34.97
N GLU A 70 1.82 9.06 36.15
CA GLU A 70 2.58 8.88 37.39
C GLU A 70 3.47 7.64 37.33
N ARG A 71 2.97 6.50 36.84
CA ARG A 71 3.79 5.29 36.61
C ARG A 71 4.91 5.55 35.60
N HIS A 72 4.64 6.31 34.55
CA HIS A 72 5.64 6.65 33.55
C HIS A 72 6.69 7.62 34.09
N ARG A 73 6.29 8.61 34.90
CA ARG A 73 7.22 9.51 35.58
C ARG A 73 8.10 8.76 36.59
N ALA A 74 7.54 7.79 37.31
CA ALA A 74 8.29 6.95 38.24
C ALA A 74 9.34 6.08 37.50
N LEU A 75 8.96 5.46 36.37
CA LEU A 75 9.89 4.72 35.52
C LEU A 75 10.99 5.62 34.94
N GLN A 76 10.63 6.83 34.50
CA GLN A 76 11.60 7.79 33.97
C GLN A 76 12.57 8.29 35.05
N GLN A 77 12.09 8.48 36.29
CA GLN A 77 12.94 8.83 37.44
C GLN A 77 13.85 7.67 37.84
N GLN A 78 13.35 6.42 37.80
CA GLN A 78 14.17 5.24 38.08
C GLN A 78 15.28 5.04 37.03
N LEU A 79 15.00 5.34 35.75
CA LEU A 79 15.99 5.32 34.68
C LEU A 79 17.00 6.47 34.79
N ALA A 80 16.56 7.65 35.20
CA ALA A 80 17.45 8.79 35.43
C ALA A 80 18.40 8.54 36.62
N ALA A 81 17.92 7.93 37.70
CA ALA A 81 18.75 7.53 38.84
C ALA A 81 19.79 6.47 38.44
N ARG A 82 19.37 5.43 37.71
CA ARG A 82 20.28 4.37 37.25
C ARG A 82 21.33 4.88 36.24
N ALA A 83 21.02 5.93 35.48
CA ALA A 83 21.99 6.58 34.59
C ALA A 83 22.99 7.43 35.38
N ALA A 84 22.56 8.12 36.44
CA ALA A 84 23.45 8.86 37.33
C ALA A 84 24.43 7.92 38.06
N ASP A 85 23.97 6.75 38.52
CA ASP A 85 24.84 5.74 39.17
C ASP A 85 25.95 5.22 38.22
N LEU A 86 25.68 5.15 36.92
CA LEU A 86 26.65 4.74 35.90
C LEU A 86 27.64 5.85 35.55
N ASP A 87 27.22 7.12 35.63
CA ASP A 87 28.10 8.27 35.46
C ASP A 87 29.00 8.47 36.68
N ASP A 88 28.50 8.27 37.91
CA ASP A 88 29.31 8.30 39.14
C ASP A 88 30.35 7.16 39.16
N ALA A 89 29.98 5.95 38.70
CA ALA A 89 30.92 4.84 38.54
C ALA A 89 32.00 5.12 37.48
N ARG A 90 31.68 5.89 36.43
CA ARG A 90 32.63 6.34 35.40
C ARG A 90 33.55 7.46 35.87
N ILE A 91 33.03 8.40 36.66
CA ILE A 91 33.81 9.48 37.27
C ILE A 91 34.79 8.90 38.31
N ALA A 92 34.37 7.90 39.10
CA ALA A 92 35.24 7.18 40.02
C ALA A 92 36.37 6.42 39.30
N ALA A 93 36.12 5.88 38.10
CA ALA A 93 37.13 5.22 37.27
C ALA A 93 38.12 6.20 36.61
N ALA A 94 37.73 7.46 36.39
CA ALA A 94 38.58 8.49 35.79
C ALA A 94 39.51 9.19 36.81
N ALA A 95 39.21 9.14 38.10
CA ALA A 95 40.04 9.73 39.17
C ALA A 95 41.35 8.96 39.47
N GLY A 96 41.67 7.91 38.71
CA GLY A 96 42.86 7.06 38.90
C GLY A 96 44.05 7.33 37.97
N TYR A 97 44.00 8.34 37.10
CA TYR A 97 45.12 8.68 36.22
C TYR A 97 45.42 10.19 36.30
N SER A 98 46.44 10.50 37.11
CA SER A 98 47.18 11.75 37.11
C SER A 98 48.40 11.57 36.22
N ASP A 99 48.62 12.48 35.27
CA ASP A 99 49.99 12.92 34.94
C ASP A 99 49.97 14.32 34.32
N ASP A 100 50.93 15.11 34.78
CA ASP A 100 51.17 16.53 34.53
C ASP A 100 51.75 16.79 33.12
N GLU A 101 51.56 17.99 32.58
CA GLU A 101 52.67 18.93 32.27
C GLU A 101 52.18 20.17 31.48
N ASP A 102 53.01 21.20 31.61
CA ASP A 102 52.73 22.63 31.71
C ASP A 102 53.06 23.40 30.41
N SER A 103 52.64 24.69 30.36
CA SER A 103 53.37 25.84 29.77
C SER A 103 52.53 26.86 28.97
N ASP A 104 52.59 28.09 29.49
CA ASP A 104 52.29 29.46 29.02
C ASP A 104 52.86 29.83 27.61
N GLU A 105 52.58 30.96 26.90
CA GLU A 105 52.16 32.32 27.25
C GLU A 105 51.69 33.16 26.01
N ALA A 106 50.85 34.17 26.29
CA ALA A 106 50.69 35.55 25.73
C ALA A 106 50.53 35.91 24.22
N ALA A 107 49.43 36.65 23.92
CA ALA A 107 49.46 38.06 23.45
C ALA A 107 48.05 38.71 23.44
N ALA A 108 47.95 39.97 23.89
CA ALA A 108 46.73 40.75 24.12
C ALA A 108 46.40 41.77 22.97
N PRO A 109 45.50 42.78 23.14
CA PRO A 109 44.03 42.69 23.08
C PRO A 109 43.40 43.69 22.07
N ARG A 110 42.15 43.48 21.63
CA ARG A 110 41.32 44.56 21.03
C ARG A 110 39.84 44.47 21.43
N GLN A 111 39.24 45.65 21.53
CA GLN A 111 38.10 46.07 22.33
C GLN A 111 36.71 45.61 21.86
N GLU A 112 35.87 45.40 22.88
CA GLU A 112 34.44 45.70 23.05
C GLU A 112 33.50 45.65 21.83
N GLY A 113 32.64 44.63 21.87
CA GLY A 113 31.33 44.61 21.22
C GLY A 113 30.39 43.71 22.02
N GLU A 114 29.38 44.33 22.64
CA GLU A 114 28.14 43.83 23.28
C GLU A 114 28.01 42.32 23.66
N PRO A 115 27.52 42.01 24.89
CA PRO A 115 27.42 40.63 25.37
C PRO A 115 26.34 39.85 24.60
N LYS A 116 26.75 39.06 23.61
CA LYS A 116 25.95 37.94 23.11
C LYS A 116 25.74 36.96 24.26
N LYS A 117 24.51 36.90 24.76
CA LYS A 117 24.03 35.82 25.64
C LYS A 117 24.57 34.48 25.12
N PRO A 118 25.26 33.68 25.95
CA PRO A 118 25.79 32.40 25.51
C PRO A 118 24.63 31.55 25.01
N LYS A 119 24.68 31.16 23.73
CA LYS A 119 23.82 30.09 23.22
C LYS A 119 24.11 28.88 24.10
N LYS A 120 23.15 28.54 24.98
CA LYS A 120 23.15 27.26 25.68
C LYS A 120 23.48 26.18 24.63
N PRO A 121 24.50 25.33 24.85
CA PRO A 121 24.77 24.24 23.92
C PRO A 121 23.44 23.49 23.75
N LYS A 122 22.95 23.40 22.52
CA LYS A 122 21.83 22.51 22.20
C LYS A 122 22.32 21.14 22.63
N VAL A 123 21.86 20.67 23.79
CA VAL A 123 21.96 19.27 24.19
C VAL A 123 21.40 18.50 23.00
N LYS A 124 22.28 17.82 22.26
CA LYS A 124 21.88 17.03 21.10
C LYS A 124 20.85 16.04 21.65
N LYS A 125 19.59 16.18 21.22
CA LYS A 125 18.54 15.22 21.59
C LYS A 125 19.10 13.82 21.31
N PRO A 126 18.96 12.86 22.25
CA PRO A 126 19.42 11.50 22.04
C PRO A 126 18.93 10.99 20.69
N LYS A 127 19.85 10.48 19.88
CA LYS A 127 19.59 10.07 18.51
C LYS A 127 19.05 8.64 18.53
N VAL A 128 17.83 8.47 19.06
CA VAL A 128 17.22 7.15 19.22
C VAL A 128 16.94 6.53 17.86
N THR A 129 17.56 5.39 17.60
CA THR A 129 17.39 4.60 16.36
C THR A 129 16.09 3.80 16.38
N VAL A 130 15.64 3.32 15.22
CA VAL A 130 14.46 2.42 15.14
C VAL A 130 14.67 1.15 15.96
N THR A 131 15.88 0.58 15.91
CA THR A 131 16.23 -0.66 16.61
C THR A 131 16.21 -0.46 18.13
N GLU A 132 16.78 0.64 18.63
CA GLU A 132 16.76 0.96 20.07
C GLU A 132 15.33 1.16 20.58
N ALA A 133 14.49 1.89 19.85
CA ALA A 133 13.09 2.07 20.23
C ALA A 133 12.30 0.75 20.18
N ALA A 134 12.54 -0.07 19.15
CA ALA A 134 11.86 -1.35 19.00
C ALA A 134 12.24 -2.38 20.08
N ALA A 135 13.49 -2.36 20.55
CA ALA A 135 13.97 -3.24 21.62
C ALA A 135 13.28 -2.97 22.97
N LEU A 136 12.70 -1.79 23.16
CA LEU A 136 11.94 -1.41 24.36
C LEU A 136 10.48 -1.87 24.31
N ILE A 137 10.00 -2.38 23.17
CA ILE A 137 8.64 -2.89 23.05
C ILE A 137 8.58 -4.25 23.73
N ASP A 138 7.86 -4.31 24.83
CA ASP A 138 7.63 -5.54 25.57
C ASP A 138 6.38 -6.28 25.06
N ALA A 139 6.51 -7.59 24.86
CA ALA A 139 5.46 -8.42 24.28
C ALA A 139 4.30 -8.66 25.27
N GLU A 140 4.58 -8.72 26.58
CA GLU A 140 3.54 -8.87 27.61
C GLU A 140 2.74 -7.58 27.75
N ASN A 141 3.42 -6.43 27.73
CA ASN A 141 2.78 -5.13 27.71
C ASN A 141 1.91 -4.93 26.46
N LEU A 142 2.39 -5.33 25.28
CA LEU A 142 1.59 -5.34 24.07
C LEU A 142 0.37 -6.26 24.23
N ALA A 143 0.55 -7.48 24.71
CA ALA A 143 -0.55 -8.43 24.92
C ALA A 143 -1.63 -7.86 25.86
N ALA A 144 -1.23 -7.26 26.97
CA ALA A 144 -2.14 -6.62 27.92
C ALA A 144 -2.91 -5.46 27.26
N HIS A 145 -2.22 -4.61 26.48
CA HIS A 145 -2.87 -3.53 25.72
C HIS A 145 -3.88 -4.08 24.70
N LEU A 146 -3.52 -5.14 23.98
CA LEU A 146 -4.39 -5.79 22.99
C LEU A 146 -5.65 -6.39 23.62
N ILE A 147 -5.53 -7.00 24.80
CA ILE A 147 -6.67 -7.50 25.58
C ILE A 147 -7.57 -6.35 25.99
N ASP A 148 -6.99 -5.28 26.56
CA ASP A 148 -7.74 -4.10 27.03
C ASP A 148 -8.53 -3.42 25.90
N ILE A 149 -7.90 -3.16 24.74
CA ILE A 149 -8.61 -2.53 23.61
C ILE A 149 -9.64 -3.46 22.99
N SER A 150 -9.44 -4.78 23.04
CA SER A 150 -10.42 -5.75 22.51
C SER A 150 -11.68 -5.77 23.36
N GLY A 151 -11.55 -5.68 24.68
CA GLY A 151 -12.69 -5.59 25.60
C GLY A 151 -13.34 -4.21 25.60
N SER A 152 -12.55 -3.14 25.66
CA SER A 152 -13.04 -1.75 25.74
C SER A 152 -13.79 -1.30 24.49
N TYR A 153 -13.42 -1.85 23.33
CA TYR A 153 -14.01 -1.52 22.03
C TYR A 153 -14.62 -2.75 21.38
N GLU A 154 -15.37 -3.54 22.15
CA GLU A 154 -16.04 -4.75 21.65
C GLU A 154 -16.90 -4.41 20.42
N ASN A 155 -16.79 -5.21 19.36
CA ASN A 155 -17.43 -5.02 18.04
C ASN A 155 -16.96 -3.79 17.21
N GLN A 156 -16.06 -2.94 17.72
CA GLN A 156 -15.54 -1.76 17.00
C GLN A 156 -14.11 -2.02 16.49
N GLN A 157 -13.98 -2.92 15.51
CA GLN A 157 -12.66 -3.37 15.01
C GLN A 157 -11.82 -2.25 14.38
N ASP A 158 -12.47 -1.24 13.79
CA ASP A 158 -11.83 -0.04 13.27
C ASP A 158 -11.12 0.73 14.40
N ILE A 159 -11.80 0.97 15.52
CA ILE A 159 -11.21 1.64 16.68
C ILE A 159 -10.12 0.77 17.31
N GLN A 160 -10.33 -0.54 17.42
CA GLN A 160 -9.29 -1.47 17.90
C GLN A 160 -8.00 -1.36 17.08
N LEU A 161 -8.10 -1.37 15.74
CA LEU A 161 -6.94 -1.27 14.84
C LEU A 161 -6.26 0.09 14.90
N MET A 162 -7.03 1.17 15.09
CA MET A 162 -6.47 2.50 15.34
C MET A 162 -5.69 2.56 16.66
N ARG A 163 -6.23 1.97 17.74
CA ARG A 163 -5.54 1.89 19.04
C ARG A 163 -4.31 0.98 19.02
N PHE A 164 -4.34 -0.05 18.18
CA PHE A 164 -3.18 -0.87 17.89
C PHE A 164 -2.08 -0.04 17.21
N ALA A 165 -2.41 0.78 16.20
CA ALA A 165 -1.45 1.68 15.59
C ALA A 165 -0.92 2.75 16.57
N ASP A 166 -1.79 3.29 17.43
CA ASP A 166 -1.41 4.26 18.48
C ASP A 166 -0.35 3.68 19.44
N TYR A 167 -0.44 2.39 19.78
CA TYR A 167 0.55 1.73 20.66
C TYR A 167 1.96 1.82 20.07
N PHE A 168 2.13 1.42 18.81
CA PHE A 168 3.41 1.54 18.11
C PHE A 168 3.78 3.00 17.87
N GLY A 169 2.81 3.89 17.64
CA GLY A 169 3.02 5.33 17.51
C GLY A 169 3.68 5.93 18.76
N ARG A 170 3.26 5.47 19.95
CA ARG A 170 3.89 5.84 21.24
C ARG A 170 5.27 5.22 21.38
N ALA A 171 5.44 3.95 21.02
CA ALA A 171 6.74 3.27 21.10
C ALA A 171 7.82 3.94 20.24
N PHE A 172 7.45 4.47 19.07
CA PHE A 172 8.39 5.10 18.13
C PHE A 172 8.44 6.63 18.19
N VAL A 173 7.77 7.27 19.16
CA VAL A 173 7.65 8.75 19.21
C VAL A 173 9.00 9.49 19.33
N THR A 174 10.00 8.83 19.89
CA THR A 174 11.37 9.36 20.08
C THR A 174 12.24 9.19 18.85
N VAL A 175 11.84 8.35 17.88
CA VAL A 175 12.58 8.14 16.64
C VAL A 175 12.40 9.34 15.72
N SER A 176 13.51 10.01 15.41
CA SER A 176 13.49 11.12 14.45
C SER A 176 13.40 10.62 13.01
N ALA A 177 12.81 11.41 12.10
CA ALA A 177 12.74 11.07 10.67
C ALA A 177 14.10 10.75 10.03
N ALA A 178 15.19 11.34 10.53
CA ALA A 178 16.55 11.05 10.08
C ALA A 178 17.02 9.63 10.41
N GLN A 179 16.41 8.97 11.40
CA GLN A 179 16.70 7.59 11.79
C GLN A 179 15.85 6.56 11.02
N PHE A 180 14.86 7.03 10.25
CA PHE A 180 14.06 6.21 9.37
C PHE A 180 13.80 6.93 8.03
N PRO A 181 14.84 7.08 7.18
CA PRO A 181 14.76 7.82 5.93
C PRO A 181 14.07 6.99 4.83
N TRP A 182 12.84 6.56 5.07
CA TRP A 182 12.11 5.64 4.19
C TRP A 182 11.99 6.19 2.77
N ALA A 183 11.69 7.46 2.57
CA ALA A 183 11.57 8.04 1.23
C ALA A 183 12.86 7.88 0.41
N LYS A 184 14.03 7.97 1.05
CA LYS A 184 15.33 7.71 0.40
C LYS A 184 15.52 6.21 0.14
N MET A 185 15.20 5.37 1.13
CA MET A 185 15.24 3.92 0.99
C MET A 185 14.43 3.44 -0.21
N PHE A 186 13.20 3.92 -0.37
CA PHE A 186 12.28 3.57 -1.46
C PHE A 186 12.73 4.04 -2.85
N LYS A 187 13.58 5.06 -2.92
CA LYS A 187 14.15 5.56 -4.19
C LYS A 187 15.42 4.84 -4.59
N GLU A 188 16.25 4.47 -3.62
CA GLU A 188 17.63 4.05 -3.88
C GLU A 188 17.87 2.55 -3.63
N SER A 189 17.00 1.88 -2.86
CA SER A 189 17.19 0.48 -2.48
C SER A 189 16.42 -0.49 -3.39
N PRO A 190 17.00 -1.65 -3.71
CA PRO A 190 16.28 -2.71 -4.41
C PRO A 190 15.19 -3.33 -3.50
N VAL A 191 14.16 -3.91 -4.12
CA VAL A 191 13.01 -4.53 -3.42
C VAL A 191 13.45 -5.56 -2.39
N SER A 192 14.50 -6.33 -2.69
CA SER A 192 15.08 -7.34 -1.80
C SER A 192 15.60 -6.78 -0.47
N LYS A 193 16.07 -5.52 -0.43
CA LYS A 193 16.53 -4.88 0.81
C LYS A 193 15.40 -4.20 1.58
N MET A 194 14.41 -3.68 0.86
CA MET A 194 13.31 -2.94 1.48
C MET A 194 12.30 -3.85 2.18
N VAL A 195 12.14 -5.08 1.71
CA VAL A 195 11.09 -5.98 2.19
C VAL A 195 11.27 -6.37 3.65
N ASP A 196 12.49 -6.41 4.18
CA ASP A 196 12.74 -6.78 5.57
C ASP A 196 12.50 -5.62 6.55
N ILE A 197 12.49 -4.37 6.04
CA ILE A 197 12.26 -3.16 6.84
C ILE A 197 10.76 -2.84 6.87
N PRO A 198 10.19 -2.49 8.05
CA PRO A 198 10.88 -2.27 9.34
C PRO A 198 10.93 -3.50 10.26
N LEU A 199 10.34 -4.64 9.88
CA LEU A 199 10.14 -5.75 10.80
C LEU A 199 11.44 -6.43 11.25
N CYS A 200 12.53 -6.30 10.51
CA CYS A 200 13.86 -6.75 10.93
C CYS A 200 14.37 -6.09 12.23
N HIS A 201 13.75 -4.99 12.66
CA HIS A 201 14.08 -4.31 13.91
C HIS A 201 13.14 -4.65 15.07
N ILE A 202 12.01 -5.32 14.80
CA ILE A 202 11.00 -5.60 15.81
C ILE A 202 11.30 -6.96 16.47
N PRO A 203 11.27 -7.06 17.80
CA PRO A 203 11.46 -8.35 18.48
C PRO A 203 10.42 -9.39 18.01
N GLU A 204 10.88 -10.61 17.74
CA GLU A 204 10.01 -11.71 17.27
C GLU A 204 8.80 -11.97 18.19
N PRO A 205 8.93 -11.96 19.54
CA PRO A 205 7.78 -12.10 20.42
C PRO A 205 6.70 -11.03 20.20
N VAL A 206 7.10 -9.80 19.88
CA VAL A 206 6.18 -8.68 19.59
C VAL A 206 5.45 -8.93 18.26
N ILE A 207 6.17 -9.37 17.22
CA ILE A 207 5.58 -9.73 15.92
C ILE A 207 4.57 -10.86 16.09
N LYS A 208 4.92 -11.89 16.86
CA LYS A 208 4.03 -13.03 17.13
C LYS A 208 2.77 -12.59 17.88
N THR A 209 2.90 -11.86 18.99
CA THR A 209 1.76 -11.36 19.78
C THR A 209 0.82 -10.49 18.93
N ALA A 210 1.38 -9.54 18.16
CA ALA A 210 0.59 -8.72 17.25
C ALA A 210 -0.10 -9.58 16.17
N GLY A 211 0.63 -10.53 15.58
CA GLY A 211 0.13 -11.41 14.53
C GLY A 211 -1.01 -12.32 14.98
N ASP A 212 -0.91 -12.90 16.17
CA ASP A 212 -1.96 -13.74 16.74
C ASP A 212 -3.25 -12.94 16.97
N TRP A 213 -3.12 -11.69 17.42
CA TRP A 213 -4.26 -10.79 17.59
C TRP A 213 -4.86 -10.30 16.26
N ILE A 214 -4.03 -9.87 15.30
CA ILE A 214 -4.45 -9.48 13.94
C ILE A 214 -5.24 -10.62 13.28
N SER A 215 -4.84 -11.87 13.54
CA SER A 215 -5.48 -13.04 12.93
C SER A 215 -6.96 -13.19 13.26
N GLN A 216 -7.38 -12.62 14.38
CA GLN A 216 -8.76 -12.67 14.89
C GLN A 216 -9.63 -11.54 14.35
N ARG A 217 -9.06 -10.56 13.63
CA ARG A 217 -9.82 -9.46 13.03
C ARG A 217 -10.43 -9.90 11.70
N SER A 218 -11.54 -9.27 11.33
CA SER A 218 -12.24 -9.56 10.08
C SER A 218 -11.46 -9.04 8.87
N SER A 219 -11.55 -9.74 7.73
CA SER A 219 -10.88 -9.32 6.50
C SER A 219 -11.34 -7.95 6.00
N GLY A 220 -12.59 -7.56 6.29
CA GLY A 220 -13.13 -6.24 5.95
C GLY A 220 -12.42 -5.13 6.73
N ALA A 221 -12.41 -5.22 8.06
CA ALA A 221 -11.75 -4.23 8.92
C ALA A 221 -10.25 -4.12 8.64
N LEU A 222 -9.58 -5.25 8.41
CA LEU A 222 -8.17 -5.25 8.03
C LEU A 222 -7.94 -4.60 6.65
N GLY A 223 -8.86 -4.77 5.71
CA GLY A 223 -8.79 -4.13 4.39
C GLY A 223 -8.84 -2.61 4.46
N ASP A 224 -9.78 -2.08 5.24
CA ASP A 224 -9.92 -0.65 5.46
C ASP A 224 -8.71 -0.08 6.22
N PHE A 225 -8.21 -0.82 7.22
CA PHE A 225 -7.01 -0.44 7.97
C PHE A 225 -5.74 -0.42 7.09
N VAL A 226 -5.55 -1.42 6.22
CA VAL A 226 -4.43 -1.45 5.26
C VAL A 226 -4.51 -0.25 4.31
N LEU A 227 -5.70 0.05 3.76
CA LEU A 227 -5.88 1.23 2.90
C LEU A 227 -5.60 2.52 3.65
N TRP A 228 -6.05 2.65 4.89
CA TRP A 228 -5.75 3.79 5.74
C TRP A 228 -4.24 3.96 6.00
N CYS A 229 -3.51 2.86 6.26
CA CYS A 229 -2.05 2.91 6.41
C CYS A 229 -1.36 3.36 5.11
N ILE A 230 -1.78 2.82 3.96
CA ILE A 230 -1.24 3.21 2.65
C ILE A 230 -1.51 4.68 2.39
N ASP A 231 -2.76 5.14 2.54
CA ASP A 231 -3.12 6.54 2.33
C ASP A 231 -2.32 7.47 3.27
N SER A 232 -2.09 7.07 4.52
CA SER A 232 -1.28 7.81 5.49
C SER A 232 0.19 7.96 5.03
N ILE A 233 0.80 6.89 4.50
CA ILE A 233 2.16 6.94 3.94
C ILE A 233 2.20 7.83 2.68
N MET A 234 1.18 7.73 1.81
CA MET A 234 1.10 8.48 0.56
C MET A 234 0.87 9.99 0.77
N SER A 235 0.12 10.37 1.80
CA SER A 235 -0.12 11.78 2.15
C SER A 235 1.18 12.48 2.51
N GLU A 236 2.10 11.81 3.21
CA GLU A 236 3.38 12.37 3.62
C GLU A 236 4.34 12.58 2.44
N LEU A 237 4.26 11.76 1.39
CA LEU A 237 5.02 11.98 0.14
C LEU A 237 4.64 13.30 -0.55
N SER A 238 3.41 13.77 -0.36
CA SER A 238 2.88 14.93 -1.08
C SER A 238 3.36 16.27 -0.50
N GLY A 239 4.19 16.24 0.55
CA GLY A 239 4.67 17.42 1.28
C GLY A 239 3.57 18.14 2.06
N PRO A 240 3.89 19.16 2.87
CA PRO A 240 2.88 20.05 3.41
C PRO A 240 2.18 20.74 2.24
N ALA A 241 0.89 20.44 2.03
CA ALA A 241 0.08 21.21 1.09
C ALA A 241 0.23 22.70 1.45
N ALA A 242 0.69 23.51 0.49
CA ALA A 242 0.61 24.96 0.61
C ALA A 242 -0.86 25.29 0.93
N GLY A 243 -1.09 25.85 2.11
CA GLY A 243 -2.39 25.79 2.77
C GLY A 243 -3.52 26.41 1.95
N THR A 244 -4.49 25.59 1.57
CA THR A 244 -5.85 26.07 1.33
C THR A 244 -6.56 26.14 2.68
N LYS A 245 -6.74 27.38 3.15
CA LYS A 245 -7.61 27.72 4.29
C LYS A 245 -9.00 27.10 4.05
N GLY A 246 -9.42 26.23 4.95
CA GLY A 246 -10.82 25.81 5.05
C GLY A 246 -11.11 24.38 4.61
N SER A 247 -10.54 23.40 5.31
CA SER A 247 -11.04 22.02 5.28
C SER A 247 -10.75 21.39 6.64
N LYS A 248 -11.76 20.76 7.26
CA LYS A 248 -11.64 20.11 8.57
C LYS A 248 -10.37 19.27 8.62
N LYS A 249 -9.48 19.59 9.57
CA LYS A 249 -8.31 18.77 9.92
C LYS A 249 -8.79 17.37 10.29
N VAL A 250 -8.74 16.44 9.35
CA VAL A 250 -8.47 15.05 9.69
C VAL A 250 -7.16 15.08 10.47
N VAL A 251 -7.13 14.44 11.64
CA VAL A 251 -6.00 14.45 12.56
C VAL A 251 -4.73 14.07 11.79
N GLN A 252 -3.93 15.07 11.42
CA GLN A 252 -2.66 14.88 10.75
C GLN A 252 -1.73 14.25 11.78
N GLN A 253 -1.53 12.93 11.67
CA GLN A 253 -0.57 12.23 12.49
C GLN A 253 0.78 12.92 12.31
N SER A 254 1.41 13.27 13.43
CA SER A 254 2.70 13.95 13.39
C SER A 254 3.73 13.07 12.64
N PRO A 255 4.67 13.65 11.89
CA PRO A 255 5.72 12.93 11.15
C PRO A 255 6.59 11.95 11.99
N ARG A 256 6.43 11.93 13.32
CA ARG A 256 7.16 11.08 14.27
C ARG A 256 6.59 9.67 14.42
N ALA A 257 5.37 9.39 13.96
CA ALA A 257 4.75 8.06 14.05
C ALA A 257 4.86 7.23 12.76
N GLN A 258 5.59 7.69 11.74
CA GLN A 258 5.66 7.01 10.43
C GLN A 258 6.21 5.58 10.54
N VAL A 259 7.23 5.36 11.38
CA VAL A 259 7.77 4.02 11.64
C VAL A 259 6.66 3.07 12.08
N ALA A 260 5.78 3.53 12.97
CA ALA A 260 4.66 2.74 13.46
C ALA A 260 3.72 2.32 12.34
N ILE A 261 3.38 3.23 11.42
CA ILE A 261 2.50 2.92 10.27
C ILE A 261 3.13 1.85 9.37
N PHE A 262 4.43 1.95 9.06
CA PHE A 262 5.13 0.90 8.31
C PHE A 262 5.16 -0.44 9.07
N VAL A 263 5.37 -0.42 10.39
CA VAL A 263 5.40 -1.63 11.23
C VAL A 263 4.05 -2.33 11.24
N VAL A 264 2.96 -1.62 11.57
CA VAL A 264 1.63 -2.22 11.67
C VAL A 264 1.09 -2.66 10.30
N LEU A 265 1.41 -1.92 9.23
CA LEU A 265 1.08 -2.31 7.87
C LEU A 265 1.80 -3.60 7.47
N ALA A 266 3.11 -3.68 7.73
CA ALA A 266 3.90 -4.88 7.42
C ALA A 266 3.43 -6.10 8.24
N MET A 267 3.17 -5.93 9.54
CA MET A 267 2.61 -7.00 10.38
C MET A 267 1.27 -7.49 9.84
N THR A 268 0.39 -6.57 9.45
CA THR A 268 -0.94 -6.91 8.93
C THR A 268 -0.84 -7.68 7.61
N LEU A 269 -0.04 -7.20 6.67
CA LEU A 269 0.13 -7.82 5.35
C LEU A 269 0.83 -9.18 5.43
N ARG A 270 1.81 -9.35 6.31
CA ARG A 270 2.46 -10.65 6.50
C ARG A 270 1.54 -11.65 7.20
N ARG A 271 0.66 -11.18 8.09
CA ARG A 271 -0.22 -12.07 8.85
C ARG A 271 -1.50 -12.45 8.11
N LYS A 272 -2.07 -11.52 7.35
CA LYS A 272 -3.33 -11.65 6.60
C LYS A 272 -3.14 -11.16 5.16
N PRO A 273 -2.24 -11.77 4.37
CA PRO A 273 -1.89 -11.32 3.03
C PRO A 273 -3.08 -11.29 2.06
N GLU A 274 -4.06 -12.17 2.26
CA GLU A 274 -5.28 -12.26 1.44
C GLU A 274 -6.13 -10.98 1.44
N VAL A 275 -6.00 -10.14 2.47
CA VAL A 275 -6.64 -8.83 2.52
C VAL A 275 -6.19 -7.96 1.34
N LEU A 276 -4.92 -8.08 0.93
CA LEU A 276 -4.36 -7.32 -0.17
C LEU A 276 -5.06 -7.62 -1.50
N ILE A 277 -5.47 -8.88 -1.74
CA ILE A 277 -6.18 -9.31 -2.95
C ILE A 277 -7.45 -8.49 -3.13
N ASN A 278 -8.21 -8.28 -2.05
CA ASN A 278 -9.50 -7.59 -2.11
C ASN A 278 -9.38 -6.08 -2.35
N ILE A 279 -8.28 -5.47 -1.91
CA ILE A 279 -8.06 -4.02 -2.05
C ILE A 279 -7.27 -3.66 -3.31
N MET A 280 -6.54 -4.60 -3.91
CA MET A 280 -5.69 -4.34 -5.08
C MET A 280 -6.44 -3.72 -6.26
N PRO A 281 -7.67 -4.15 -6.63
CA PRO A 281 -8.44 -3.48 -7.67
C PRO A 281 -8.73 -2.00 -7.36
N LYS A 282 -8.97 -1.66 -6.09
CA LYS A 282 -9.18 -0.26 -5.66
C LYS A 282 -7.90 0.57 -5.78
N ILE A 283 -6.75 -0.04 -5.50
CA ILE A 283 -5.43 0.60 -5.61
C ILE A 283 -5.08 0.83 -7.08
N MET A 284 -5.13 -0.22 -7.90
CA MET A 284 -4.70 -0.15 -9.30
C MET A 284 -5.71 0.57 -10.21
N GLY A 285 -6.99 0.61 -9.83
CA GLY A 285 -8.01 1.38 -10.54
C GLY A 285 -7.99 2.88 -10.24
N ASN A 286 -7.15 3.34 -9.32
CA ASN A 286 -7.13 4.73 -8.88
C ASN A 286 -5.74 5.37 -9.09
N ASN A 287 -5.69 6.35 -9.99
CA ASN A 287 -4.47 7.08 -10.33
C ASN A 287 -3.81 7.77 -9.13
N LYS A 288 -4.52 7.98 -8.00
CA LYS A 288 -3.92 8.50 -6.77
C LYS A 288 -2.78 7.62 -6.23
N TYR A 289 -2.73 6.34 -6.59
CA TYR A 289 -1.69 5.40 -6.12
C TYR A 289 -0.60 5.11 -7.15
N LEU A 290 -0.80 5.46 -8.42
CA LEU A 290 0.06 5.04 -9.53
C LEU A 290 1.12 6.10 -9.92
N GLY A 291 1.27 7.17 -9.15
CA GLY A 291 2.33 8.16 -9.36
C GLY A 291 3.73 7.53 -9.24
N GLN A 292 4.73 8.06 -9.97
CA GLN A 292 6.10 7.52 -9.98
C GLN A 292 6.70 7.39 -8.57
N GLU A 293 6.50 8.39 -7.73
CA GLU A 293 6.98 8.41 -6.33
C GLU A 293 6.22 7.42 -5.41
N LYS A 294 5.02 7.00 -5.82
CA LYS A 294 4.11 6.15 -5.03
C LYS A 294 4.27 4.67 -5.37
N LEU A 295 4.67 4.37 -6.60
CA LEU A 295 4.84 3.02 -7.08
C LEU A 295 5.78 2.15 -6.19
N PRO A 296 6.94 2.64 -5.70
CA PRO A 296 7.79 1.86 -4.81
C PRO A 296 7.07 1.38 -3.54
N ILE A 297 6.12 2.16 -3.01
CA ILE A 297 5.34 1.78 -1.83
C ILE A 297 4.37 0.65 -2.18
N ILE A 298 3.69 0.71 -3.32
CA ILE A 298 2.80 -0.38 -3.77
C ILE A 298 3.58 -1.67 -3.97
N VAL A 299 4.77 -1.59 -4.56
CA VAL A 299 5.67 -2.74 -4.75
C VAL A 299 6.07 -3.34 -3.40
N TRP A 300 6.43 -2.51 -2.42
CA TRP A 300 6.76 -2.98 -1.07
C TRP A 300 5.55 -3.55 -0.33
N VAL A 301 4.35 -3.00 -0.49
CA VAL A 301 3.11 -3.56 0.07
C VAL A 301 2.90 -4.99 -0.44
N ILE A 302 3.05 -5.23 -1.74
CA ILE A 302 2.96 -6.58 -2.31
C ILE A 302 4.11 -7.46 -1.80
N ALA A 303 5.33 -6.90 -1.66
CA ALA A 303 6.46 -7.61 -1.08
C ALA A 303 6.22 -8.02 0.39
N GLN A 304 5.53 -7.21 1.20
CA GLN A 304 5.15 -7.62 2.55
C GLN A 304 4.14 -8.76 2.52
N ALA A 305 3.14 -8.72 1.63
CA ALA A 305 2.20 -9.83 1.49
C ALA A 305 2.89 -11.12 1.02
N SER A 306 3.89 -11.02 0.13
CA SER A 306 4.64 -12.19 -0.37
C SER A 306 5.52 -12.86 0.70
N GLN A 307 5.95 -12.13 1.73
CA GLN A 307 6.64 -12.70 2.89
C GLN A 307 5.70 -13.50 3.79
N GLY A 308 4.40 -13.14 3.84
CA GLY A 308 3.39 -13.89 4.59
C GLY A 308 2.86 -15.10 3.84
N ASP A 309 2.55 -14.92 2.55
CA ASP A 309 2.12 -15.98 1.64
C ASP A 309 2.63 -15.69 0.23
N LEU A 310 3.58 -16.51 -0.22
CA LEU A 310 4.23 -16.36 -1.52
C LEU A 310 3.22 -16.43 -2.67
N VAL A 311 2.18 -17.27 -2.53
CA VAL A 311 1.12 -17.42 -3.55
C VAL A 311 0.32 -16.13 -3.66
N THR A 312 -0.05 -15.51 -2.53
CA THR A 312 -0.76 -14.22 -2.55
C THR A 312 0.10 -13.11 -3.16
N GLY A 313 1.39 -13.06 -2.84
CA GLY A 313 2.31 -12.10 -3.46
C GLY A 313 2.38 -12.24 -4.98
N MET A 314 2.57 -13.47 -5.47
CA MET A 314 2.59 -13.76 -6.91
C MET A 314 1.24 -13.47 -7.58
N PHE A 315 0.13 -13.73 -6.89
CA PHE A 315 -1.21 -13.41 -7.37
C PHE A 315 -1.37 -11.90 -7.59
N CYS A 316 -1.06 -11.07 -6.58
CA CYS A 316 -1.11 -9.62 -6.72
C CYS A 316 -0.16 -9.09 -7.80
N TRP A 317 1.01 -9.70 -7.96
CA TRP A 317 1.93 -9.35 -9.03
C TRP A 317 1.32 -9.66 -10.41
N ALA A 318 0.83 -10.88 -10.63
CA ALA A 318 0.37 -11.33 -11.95
C ALA A 318 -0.99 -10.74 -12.36
N HIS A 319 -1.91 -10.53 -11.42
CA HIS A 319 -3.26 -10.02 -11.70
C HIS A 319 -3.33 -8.50 -11.77
N SER A 320 -2.39 -7.79 -11.16
CA SER A 320 -2.54 -6.36 -10.93
C SER A 320 -1.28 -5.59 -11.27
N LEU A 321 -0.16 -5.86 -10.61
CA LEU A 321 1.04 -5.05 -10.80
C LEU A 321 1.61 -5.17 -12.23
N PHE A 322 1.89 -6.39 -12.69
CA PHE A 322 2.53 -6.63 -13.97
C PHE A 322 1.68 -6.14 -15.15
N PRO A 323 0.38 -6.49 -15.27
CA PRO A 323 -0.44 -6.00 -16.38
C PRO A 323 -0.55 -4.47 -16.40
N THR A 324 -0.70 -3.81 -15.24
CA THR A 324 -0.81 -2.34 -15.22
C THR A 324 0.48 -1.65 -15.63
N LEU A 325 1.64 -2.15 -15.21
CA LEU A 325 2.92 -1.48 -15.44
C LEU A 325 3.60 -1.89 -16.74
N CYS A 326 3.29 -3.08 -17.26
CA CYS A 326 3.99 -3.68 -18.39
C CYS A 326 3.11 -3.90 -19.63
N ALA A 327 1.82 -3.53 -19.62
CA ALA A 327 0.94 -3.69 -20.79
C ALA A 327 1.40 -2.94 -22.05
N LYS A 328 2.19 -1.86 -21.90
CA LYS A 328 2.70 -1.07 -23.04
C LYS A 328 4.20 -1.27 -23.18
N SER A 329 4.65 -1.60 -24.40
CA SER A 329 6.07 -1.75 -24.72
C SER A 329 6.86 -0.44 -24.55
N SER A 330 6.22 0.72 -24.74
CA SER A 330 6.75 2.07 -24.48
C SER A 330 6.54 2.57 -23.04
N GLY A 331 6.11 1.70 -22.12
CA GLY A 331 5.86 2.04 -20.72
C GLY A 331 7.11 2.51 -19.98
N ASN A 332 6.90 3.12 -18.82
CA ASN A 332 7.97 3.63 -17.95
C ASN A 332 8.99 2.51 -17.61
N PRO A 333 10.27 2.63 -18.03
CA PRO A 333 11.30 1.62 -17.74
C PRO A 333 11.49 1.34 -16.26
N GLN A 334 11.37 2.36 -15.41
CA GLN A 334 11.48 2.22 -13.96
C GLN A 334 10.30 1.44 -13.37
N ALA A 335 9.09 1.64 -13.90
CA ALA A 335 7.93 0.90 -13.44
C ALA A 335 8.02 -0.60 -13.78
N ARG A 336 8.53 -0.90 -14.98
CA ARG A 336 8.83 -2.27 -15.42
C ARG A 336 9.92 -2.90 -14.56
N ASP A 337 10.96 -2.13 -14.24
CA ASP A 337 12.05 -2.57 -13.36
C ASP A 337 11.53 -2.99 -11.98
N PHE A 338 10.67 -2.18 -11.35
CA PHE A 338 10.06 -2.56 -10.06
C PHE A 338 9.21 -3.82 -10.14
N ALA A 339 8.44 -4.01 -11.22
CA ALA A 339 7.66 -5.23 -11.42
C ALA A 339 8.57 -6.47 -11.53
N LEU A 340 9.69 -6.35 -12.24
CA LEU A 340 10.68 -7.44 -12.37
C LEU A 340 11.42 -7.71 -11.06
N GLN A 341 11.85 -6.67 -10.34
CA GLN A 341 12.51 -6.82 -9.05
C GLN A 341 11.63 -7.57 -8.04
N LEU A 342 10.32 -7.30 -8.04
CA LEU A 342 9.39 -8.03 -7.18
C LEU A 342 9.23 -9.49 -7.62
N LEU A 343 9.12 -9.77 -8.92
CA LEU A 343 9.06 -11.14 -9.44
C LEU A 343 10.30 -11.94 -9.03
N GLU A 344 11.49 -11.38 -9.27
CA GLU A 344 12.76 -12.02 -8.90
C GLU A 344 12.86 -12.27 -7.40
N ARG A 345 12.38 -11.33 -6.58
CA ARG A 345 12.35 -11.53 -5.13
C ARG A 345 11.40 -12.66 -4.71
N ILE A 346 10.27 -12.83 -5.38
CA ILE A 346 9.34 -13.94 -5.15
C ILE A 346 9.98 -15.27 -5.59
N LEU A 347 10.60 -15.29 -6.77
CA LEU A 347 11.19 -16.51 -7.34
C LEU A 347 12.49 -16.94 -6.63
N SER A 348 13.21 -16.01 -5.99
CA SER A 348 14.43 -16.30 -5.22
C SER A 348 14.15 -16.90 -3.83
N VAL A 349 12.90 -16.96 -3.37
CA VAL A 349 12.57 -17.61 -2.11
C VAL A 349 12.91 -19.11 -2.18
N PRO A 350 13.59 -19.70 -1.19
CA PRO A 350 13.83 -21.13 -1.16
C PRO A 350 12.52 -21.91 -1.33
N LYS A 351 12.50 -22.89 -2.24
CA LYS A 351 11.31 -23.69 -2.57
C LYS A 351 10.15 -22.90 -3.22
N ALA A 352 10.40 -21.67 -3.71
CA ALA A 352 9.39 -20.84 -4.36
C ALA A 352 8.60 -21.60 -5.44
N ARG A 353 9.30 -22.26 -6.35
CA ARG A 353 8.69 -23.03 -7.44
C ARG A 353 7.65 -24.04 -6.93
N SER A 354 8.01 -24.88 -5.95
CA SER A 354 7.07 -25.87 -5.40
C SER A 354 5.89 -25.23 -4.68
N ILE A 355 6.11 -24.15 -3.93
CA ILE A 355 5.04 -23.45 -3.20
C ILE A 355 4.05 -22.84 -4.20
N LEU A 356 4.56 -22.18 -5.24
CA LEU A 356 3.75 -21.52 -6.26
C LEU A 356 2.98 -22.53 -7.13
N LEU A 357 3.59 -23.68 -7.47
CA LEU A 357 2.90 -24.74 -8.22
C LEU A 357 1.77 -25.38 -7.42
N ASN A 358 1.98 -25.61 -6.12
CA ASN A 358 0.92 -26.08 -5.23
C ASN A 358 -0.23 -25.07 -5.11
N GLY A 359 0.07 -23.78 -5.24
CA GLY A 359 -0.89 -22.67 -5.26
C GLY A 359 -1.30 -22.19 -6.66
N ALA A 360 -1.00 -22.94 -7.74
CA ALA A 360 -1.17 -22.44 -9.11
C ALA A 360 -2.63 -22.15 -9.48
N VAL A 361 -3.59 -22.76 -8.78
CA VAL A 361 -5.01 -22.47 -8.88
C VAL A 361 -5.58 -22.21 -7.48
N ARG A 362 -6.12 -21.02 -7.26
CA ARG A 362 -6.68 -20.56 -5.99
C ARG A 362 -8.13 -20.13 -6.20
N LYS A 363 -9.07 -20.75 -5.47
CA LYS A 363 -10.51 -20.44 -5.55
C LYS A 363 -11.08 -20.43 -6.99
N GLY A 364 -10.56 -21.32 -7.84
CA GLY A 364 -10.96 -21.41 -9.26
C GLY A 364 -10.23 -20.46 -10.20
N GLU A 365 -9.42 -19.54 -9.69
CA GLU A 365 -8.62 -18.61 -10.47
C GLU A 365 -7.16 -19.07 -10.58
N ARG A 366 -6.53 -18.79 -11.72
CA ARG A 366 -5.12 -19.11 -11.94
C ARG A 366 -4.23 -18.09 -11.28
N LEU A 367 -3.09 -18.55 -10.78
CA LEU A 367 -2.07 -17.68 -10.21
C LEU A 367 -1.51 -16.73 -11.26
N VAL A 368 -1.24 -17.23 -12.47
CA VAL A 368 -0.89 -16.42 -13.65
C VAL A 368 -2.05 -16.49 -14.65
N PRO A 369 -2.83 -15.41 -14.82
CA PRO A 369 -3.92 -15.36 -15.80
C PRO A 369 -3.41 -15.48 -17.25
N PRO A 370 -4.22 -16.04 -18.18
CA PRO A 370 -3.88 -16.09 -19.60
C PRO A 370 -3.44 -14.77 -20.22
N ALA A 371 -4.12 -13.66 -19.93
CA ALA A 371 -3.76 -12.35 -20.45
C ALA A 371 -2.40 -11.85 -19.91
N SER A 372 -2.13 -12.08 -18.62
CA SER A 372 -0.85 -11.72 -18.01
C SER A 372 0.30 -12.59 -18.56
N PHE A 373 0.06 -13.89 -18.77
CA PHE A 373 1.04 -14.78 -19.38
C PHE A 373 1.37 -14.35 -20.81
N ASP A 374 0.36 -14.01 -21.60
CA ASP A 374 0.52 -13.54 -22.97
C ASP A 374 1.30 -12.21 -23.07
N LEU A 375 1.05 -11.26 -22.16
CA LEU A 375 1.88 -10.06 -22.00
C LEU A 375 3.32 -10.39 -21.63
N PHE A 376 3.53 -11.34 -20.72
CA PHE A 376 4.85 -11.76 -20.28
C PHE A 376 5.64 -12.46 -21.40
N MET A 377 4.97 -13.31 -22.19
CA MET A 377 5.54 -13.96 -23.37
C MET A 377 6.02 -12.94 -24.40
N ARG A 378 5.21 -11.92 -24.74
CA ARG A 378 5.64 -10.85 -25.64
C ARG A 378 6.78 -10.00 -25.09
N ALA A 379 6.81 -9.76 -23.78
CA ALA A 379 7.92 -9.06 -23.14
C ALA A 379 9.23 -9.87 -23.13
N THR A 380 9.11 -11.21 -23.17
CA THR A 380 10.23 -12.15 -23.21
C THR A 380 10.81 -12.27 -24.61
N PHE A 381 9.95 -12.32 -25.64
CA PHE A 381 10.36 -12.50 -27.04
C PHE A 381 10.02 -11.27 -27.90
N PRO A 382 10.58 -10.08 -27.62
CA PRO A 382 10.39 -8.92 -28.48
C PRO A 382 11.18 -9.08 -29.79
N VAL A 383 10.84 -8.29 -30.81
CA VAL A 383 11.68 -8.21 -32.02
C VAL A 383 13.10 -7.75 -31.67
N SER A 384 14.11 -8.17 -32.44
CA SER A 384 15.52 -7.93 -32.11
C SER A 384 15.86 -6.46 -31.85
N SER A 385 15.23 -5.53 -32.58
CA SER A 385 15.41 -4.08 -32.39
C SER A 385 14.81 -3.51 -31.10
N ALA A 386 13.88 -4.24 -30.46
CA ALA A 386 13.20 -3.83 -29.23
C ALA A 386 13.75 -4.54 -27.97
N ARG A 387 14.78 -5.38 -28.13
CA ARG A 387 15.48 -6.02 -27.00
C ARG A 387 16.16 -4.95 -26.14
N VAL A 388 15.97 -5.04 -24.83
CA VAL A 388 16.56 -4.14 -23.82
C VAL A 388 17.16 -4.98 -22.70
N LYS A 389 17.93 -4.36 -21.80
CA LYS A 389 18.50 -5.06 -20.62
C LYS A 389 17.45 -5.80 -19.79
N ALA A 390 16.21 -5.30 -19.75
CA ALA A 390 15.11 -5.98 -19.05
C ALA A 390 14.70 -7.31 -19.72
N THR A 391 14.95 -7.51 -21.02
CA THR A 391 14.59 -8.71 -21.77
C THR A 391 15.25 -9.97 -21.18
N GLU A 392 16.53 -9.90 -20.83
CA GLU A 392 17.26 -11.02 -20.20
C GLU A 392 16.61 -11.47 -18.87
N ARG A 393 16.01 -10.54 -18.14
CA ARG A 393 15.32 -10.81 -16.87
C ARG A 393 13.97 -11.48 -17.10
N PHE A 394 13.26 -11.10 -18.16
CA PHE A 394 12.06 -11.81 -18.60
C PHE A 394 12.40 -13.25 -19.02
N GLU A 395 13.45 -13.43 -19.83
CA GLU A 395 13.92 -14.75 -20.28
C GLU A 395 14.28 -15.66 -19.10
N ALA A 396 15.00 -15.15 -18.10
CA ALA A 396 15.36 -15.91 -16.90
C ALA A 396 14.13 -16.38 -16.10
N ALA A 397 13.08 -15.55 -16.00
CA ALA A 397 11.87 -15.88 -15.26
C ALA A 397 10.83 -16.67 -16.09
N TYR A 398 10.92 -16.62 -17.42
CA TYR A 398 9.93 -17.18 -18.34
C TYR A 398 9.60 -18.65 -18.11
N PRO A 399 10.58 -19.57 -17.93
CA PRO A 399 10.27 -20.99 -17.73
C PRO A 399 9.35 -21.21 -16.52
N THR A 400 9.58 -20.49 -15.42
CA THR A 400 8.77 -20.61 -14.21
C THR A 400 7.39 -19.98 -14.41
N VAL A 401 7.31 -18.81 -15.04
CA VAL A 401 6.02 -18.14 -15.30
C VAL A 401 5.15 -18.96 -16.27
N LYS A 402 5.74 -19.52 -17.34
CA LYS A 402 5.06 -20.45 -18.26
C LYS A 402 4.53 -21.66 -17.53
N GLU A 403 5.35 -22.29 -16.69
CA GLU A 403 4.92 -23.45 -15.91
C GLU A 403 3.73 -23.12 -15.00
N LEU A 404 3.79 -22.00 -14.27
CA LEU A 404 2.69 -21.56 -13.40
C LEU A 404 1.41 -21.23 -14.18
N ALA A 405 1.53 -20.63 -15.37
CA ALA A 405 0.39 -20.31 -16.22
C ALA A 405 -0.33 -21.56 -16.74
N LEU A 406 0.44 -22.61 -17.08
CA LEU A 406 -0.06 -23.84 -17.67
C LEU A 406 -0.35 -24.96 -16.64
N ALA A 407 0.04 -24.77 -15.37
CA ALA A 407 -0.11 -25.76 -14.31
C ALA A 407 -1.57 -26.18 -14.06
N GLY A 408 -1.73 -27.41 -13.58
CA GLY A 408 -3.01 -27.99 -13.15
C GLY A 408 -3.25 -29.38 -13.77
N PRO A 409 -4.18 -30.16 -13.22
CA PRO A 409 -4.50 -31.48 -13.75
C PRO A 409 -5.03 -31.38 -15.19
N PRO A 410 -4.50 -32.17 -16.13
CA PRO A 410 -4.99 -32.21 -17.50
C PRO A 410 -6.50 -32.42 -17.57
N GLY A 411 -7.18 -31.66 -18.43
CA GLY A 411 -8.64 -31.75 -18.62
C GLY A 411 -9.50 -31.18 -17.48
N SER A 412 -8.91 -30.64 -16.42
CA SER A 412 -9.64 -29.92 -15.37
C SER A 412 -10.36 -28.67 -15.91
N LYS A 413 -11.43 -28.22 -15.24
CA LYS A 413 -12.24 -27.06 -15.67
C LYS A 413 -11.38 -25.80 -15.86
N THR A 414 -10.46 -25.54 -14.94
CA THR A 414 -9.59 -24.35 -14.97
C THR A 414 -8.50 -24.45 -16.04
N VAL A 415 -8.02 -25.65 -16.38
CA VAL A 415 -7.11 -25.89 -17.53
C VAL A 415 -7.83 -25.71 -18.85
N LYS A 416 -9.03 -26.28 -19.01
CA LYS A 416 -9.88 -26.10 -20.20
C LYS A 416 -10.25 -24.64 -20.46
N GLN A 417 -10.55 -23.88 -19.40
CA GLN A 417 -10.84 -22.45 -19.52
C GLN A 417 -9.62 -21.66 -19.95
N ALA A 418 -8.45 -21.95 -19.36
CA ALA A 418 -7.22 -21.25 -19.76
C ALA A 418 -6.79 -21.58 -21.17
N SER A 419 -6.92 -22.83 -21.62
CA SER A 419 -6.63 -23.19 -23.02
C SER A 419 -7.55 -22.45 -24.00
N GLN A 420 -8.84 -22.29 -23.67
CA GLN A 420 -9.77 -21.49 -24.48
C GLN A 420 -9.38 -20.01 -24.54
N GLN A 421 -8.89 -19.43 -23.43
CA GLN A 421 -8.48 -18.03 -23.38
C GLN A 421 -7.12 -17.78 -24.07
N LEU A 422 -6.18 -18.73 -23.95
CA LEU A 422 -4.84 -18.63 -24.53
C LEU A 422 -4.82 -18.86 -26.04
N LEU A 423 -5.64 -19.77 -26.56
CA LEU A 423 -5.68 -20.12 -27.98
C LEU A 423 -5.77 -18.90 -28.92
N PRO A 424 -6.73 -17.95 -28.75
CA PRO A 424 -6.80 -16.77 -29.61
C PRO A 424 -5.65 -15.78 -29.38
N LEU A 425 -5.04 -15.75 -28.20
CA LEU A 425 -3.90 -14.89 -27.90
C LEU A 425 -2.64 -15.39 -28.61
N CYS A 426 -2.40 -16.70 -28.57
CA CYS A 426 -1.31 -17.35 -29.29
C CYS A 426 -1.48 -17.22 -30.81
N ALA A 427 -2.71 -17.41 -31.31
CA ALA A 427 -3.02 -17.22 -32.72
C ALA A 427 -2.67 -15.81 -33.23
N LYS A 428 -2.89 -14.78 -32.42
CA LYS A 428 -2.47 -13.40 -32.73
C LYS A 428 -0.94 -13.27 -32.69
N ALA A 429 -0.29 -13.78 -31.65
CA ALA A 429 1.17 -13.71 -31.50
C ALA A 429 1.92 -14.35 -32.68
N ILE A 430 1.40 -15.46 -33.23
CA ILE A 430 1.97 -16.14 -34.41
C ILE A 430 2.01 -15.22 -35.65
N GLN A 431 1.09 -14.26 -35.76
CA GLN A 431 1.00 -13.34 -36.90
C GLN A 431 1.91 -12.11 -36.77
N GLU A 432 2.58 -11.89 -35.65
CA GLU A 432 3.33 -10.66 -35.36
C GLU A 432 4.71 -10.59 -36.07
N ASN A 433 4.95 -11.45 -37.06
CA ASN A 433 6.18 -11.52 -37.87
C ASN A 433 7.47 -11.51 -37.03
N ASN A 434 7.48 -12.27 -35.94
CA ASN A 434 8.60 -12.41 -35.01
C ASN A 434 8.87 -13.89 -34.76
N ALA A 435 9.96 -14.41 -35.33
CA ALA A 435 10.25 -15.85 -35.34
C ALA A 435 10.35 -16.49 -33.94
N GLU A 436 10.94 -15.78 -32.97
CA GLU A 436 11.09 -16.30 -31.60
C GLU A 436 9.73 -16.35 -30.89
N LEU A 437 8.95 -15.27 -30.98
CA LEU A 437 7.60 -15.21 -30.43
C LEU A 437 6.66 -16.22 -31.10
N THR A 438 6.75 -16.37 -32.43
CA THR A 438 5.94 -17.33 -33.20
C THR A 438 6.22 -18.74 -32.74
N ARG A 439 7.49 -19.13 -32.57
CA ARG A 439 7.86 -20.47 -32.09
C ARG A 439 7.24 -20.76 -30.73
N GLU A 440 7.42 -19.85 -29.77
CA GLU A 440 6.88 -20.03 -28.43
C GLU A 440 5.34 -20.05 -28.41
N ALA A 441 4.71 -19.16 -29.19
CA ALA A 441 3.26 -19.11 -29.31
C ALA A 441 2.68 -20.39 -29.94
N VAL A 442 3.38 -21.01 -30.90
CA VAL A 442 2.99 -22.31 -31.48
C VAL A 442 3.02 -23.40 -30.42
N ASP A 443 4.05 -23.45 -29.57
CA ASP A 443 4.15 -24.46 -28.52
C ASP A 443 2.97 -24.36 -27.53
N VAL A 444 2.63 -23.14 -27.10
CA VAL A 444 1.48 -22.90 -26.22
C VAL A 444 0.16 -23.17 -26.95
N PHE A 445 0.06 -22.83 -28.24
CA PHE A 445 -1.11 -23.13 -29.07
C PHE A 445 -1.38 -24.63 -29.17
N ILE A 446 -0.33 -25.43 -29.42
CA ILE A 446 -0.42 -26.90 -29.43
C ILE A 446 -0.86 -27.42 -28.07
N TRP A 447 -0.27 -26.92 -26.97
CA TRP A 447 -0.72 -27.25 -25.62
C TRP A 447 -2.23 -26.98 -25.47
N CYS A 448 -2.73 -25.83 -25.93
CA CYS A 448 -4.15 -25.50 -25.82
C CYS A 448 -5.06 -26.53 -26.51
N LEU A 449 -4.66 -27.03 -27.68
CA LEU A 449 -5.40 -28.08 -28.40
C LEU A 449 -5.44 -29.39 -27.61
N THR A 450 -4.34 -29.80 -26.97
CA THR A 450 -4.30 -31.03 -26.17
C THR A 450 -5.20 -30.99 -24.93
N GLN A 451 -5.51 -29.79 -24.41
CA GLN A 451 -6.24 -29.64 -23.15
C GLN A 451 -7.76 -29.56 -23.31
N ASN A 452 -8.27 -29.22 -24.49
CA ASN A 452 -9.70 -28.99 -24.69
C ASN A 452 -10.15 -29.30 -26.12
N THR A 453 -11.08 -30.25 -26.26
CA THR A 453 -11.69 -30.60 -27.54
C THR A 453 -12.43 -29.43 -28.20
N GLU A 454 -12.93 -28.48 -27.40
CA GLU A 454 -13.56 -27.25 -27.90
C GLU A 454 -12.55 -26.29 -28.54
N SER A 455 -11.27 -26.34 -28.12
CA SER A 455 -10.19 -25.60 -28.79
C SER A 455 -10.00 -26.08 -30.22
N TYR A 456 -10.23 -27.37 -30.52
CA TYR A 456 -10.26 -27.86 -31.90
C TYR A 456 -11.43 -27.27 -32.70
N LYS A 457 -12.62 -27.12 -32.11
CA LYS A 457 -13.76 -26.49 -32.80
C LYS A 457 -13.50 -25.02 -33.09
N GLN A 458 -12.90 -24.30 -32.14
CA GLN A 458 -12.45 -22.91 -32.36
C GLN A 458 -11.36 -22.81 -33.44
N TRP A 459 -10.49 -23.80 -33.54
CA TRP A 459 -9.46 -23.88 -34.58
C TRP A 459 -10.04 -24.19 -35.97
N VAL A 460 -10.95 -25.17 -36.06
CA VAL A 460 -11.61 -25.61 -37.31
C VAL A 460 -12.64 -24.59 -37.80
N SER A 461 -13.20 -23.79 -36.89
CA SER A 461 -13.93 -22.57 -37.24
C SER A 461 -13.04 -21.69 -38.14
N LYS A 462 -13.59 -21.28 -39.29
CA LYS A 462 -12.87 -20.63 -40.41
C LYS A 462 -12.00 -19.43 -39.99
N SER A 463 -12.16 -18.86 -38.80
CA SER A 463 -11.42 -17.69 -38.32
C SER A 463 -9.96 -17.97 -37.99
N ILE A 464 -9.62 -19.04 -37.26
CA ILE A 464 -8.23 -19.30 -36.83
C ILE A 464 -7.42 -19.98 -37.95
N LEU A 465 -8.03 -20.91 -38.69
CA LEU A 465 -7.38 -21.52 -39.84
C LEU A 465 -7.00 -20.47 -40.91
N LYS A 466 -7.85 -19.45 -41.15
CA LYS A 466 -7.53 -18.31 -42.03
C LYS A 466 -6.37 -17.45 -41.50
N ILE A 467 -6.28 -17.29 -40.17
CA ILE A 467 -5.23 -16.53 -39.48
C ILE A 467 -3.85 -17.21 -39.66
N LEU A 468 -3.79 -18.53 -39.58
CA LEU A 468 -2.54 -19.29 -39.62
C LEU A 468 -2.13 -19.78 -41.02
N LYS A 469 -3.05 -19.82 -41.98
CA LYS A 469 -2.78 -20.28 -43.36
C LYS A 469 -1.56 -19.59 -44.02
N PRO A 470 -1.33 -18.27 -43.88
CA PRO A 470 -0.17 -17.61 -44.47
C PRO A 470 1.16 -18.03 -43.84
N VAL A 471 1.16 -18.36 -42.55
CA VAL A 471 2.37 -18.72 -41.77
C VAL A 471 2.71 -20.20 -41.93
N LEU A 472 1.72 -21.07 -42.14
CA LEU A 472 1.93 -22.51 -42.38
C LEU A 472 2.34 -22.83 -43.82
N LEU A 473 2.11 -21.92 -44.76
CA LEU A 473 2.46 -22.07 -46.18
C LEU A 473 3.77 -21.36 -46.55
N SER A 474 4.38 -20.62 -45.62
CA SER A 474 5.70 -20.00 -45.70
C SER A 474 6.70 -20.84 -44.93
#